data_AF-K4L019-F1
#
_entry.id   AF-K4L019-F1
#
_cell.length_a   1.000
_cell.length_b   1.000
_cell.length_c   1.000
_cell.angle_alpha   90.00
_cell.angle_beta   90.00
_cell.angle_gamma   90.00
#
_symmetry.space_group_name_H-M   'P 1'
#
loop_
_entity.id
_entity.type
_entity.pdbx_description
1 polymer ?
#
loop_
_entity_poly.entity_id
_entity_poly.type
_entity_poly.pdbx_seq_one_letter_code
_entity_poly.pdbx_strand_id
1 'polypeptide(L)'
;MRIALFAMLFLVAFNVHSHTDTNLKLNDGYLIGLPENYSPAKFDFNTLTLSISGKTVTFPECVRDMFAFEVDDLQVTASWYHDIEEEDSLPPYITIGSKGMHRNYLLINMDTLKPVALEWGYGGNESDMECIRKFNVKNT
;
A
#
# COMPACT_ATOMS: atom_id res chain seq x y z
N MET A 1 43.50 5.13 20.18
CA MET A 1 42.62 5.91 19.27
C MET A 1 42.10 5.11 18.08
N ARG A 2 42.91 4.32 17.35
CA ARG A 2 42.44 3.57 16.16
C ARG A 2 41.39 2.48 16.47
N ILE A 3 41.54 1.75 17.57
CA ILE A 3 40.60 0.68 17.97
C ILE A 3 39.20 1.24 18.30
N ALA A 4 39.14 2.41 18.94
CA ALA A 4 37.87 3.07 19.25
C ALA A 4 37.10 3.48 17.99
N LEU A 5 37.81 3.88 16.91
CA LEU A 5 37.19 4.19 15.62
C LEU A 5 36.59 2.94 14.95
N PHE A 6 37.28 1.80 15.01
CA PHE A 6 36.76 0.54 14.45
C PHE A 6 35.56 0.02 15.23
N ALA A 7 35.55 0.14 16.56
CA ALA A 7 34.39 -0.19 17.39
C ALA A 7 33.20 0.72 17.07
N MET A 8 33.45 2.02 16.84
CA MET A 8 32.40 2.96 16.44
C MET A 8 31.83 2.65 15.05
N LEU A 9 32.66 2.28 14.08
CA LEU A 9 32.21 1.87 12.73
C LEU A 9 31.33 0.61 12.76
N PHE A 10 31.68 -0.35 13.63
CA PHE A 10 30.92 -1.58 13.79
C PHE A 10 29.52 -1.32 14.38
N LEU A 11 29.38 -0.34 15.28
CA LEU A 11 28.10 0.03 15.89
C LEU A 11 27.13 0.73 14.92
N VAL A 12 27.62 1.41 13.88
CA VAL A 12 26.74 2.06 12.87
C VAL A 12 26.30 1.13 11.74
N ALA A 13 26.93 -0.04 11.60
CA ALA A 13 26.64 -0.99 10.52
C ALA A 13 25.43 -1.88 10.81
N PHE A 14 25.01 -2.00 12.07
CA PHE A 14 23.82 -2.74 12.44
C PHE A 14 22.63 -1.78 12.46
N ASN A 15 21.63 -2.08 11.63
CA ASN A 15 20.29 -1.49 11.61
C ASN A 15 20.09 -0.26 10.72
N VAL A 16 20.37 -0.40 9.43
CA VAL A 16 19.63 0.36 8.41
C VAL A 16 18.74 -0.62 7.66
N HIS A 17 17.60 -0.98 8.26
CA HIS A 17 16.50 -1.57 7.51
C HIS A 17 15.82 -0.43 6.76
N SER A 18 16.25 -0.22 5.51
CA SER A 18 15.52 0.70 4.62
C SER A 18 14.20 0.01 4.25
N HIS A 19 13.09 0.53 4.80
CA HIS A 19 11.75 0.07 4.47
C HIS A 19 11.52 0.22 2.97
N THR A 20 11.39 -0.90 2.28
CA THR A 20 11.08 -0.94 0.86
C THR A 20 9.82 -1.77 0.70
N ASP A 21 8.79 -1.20 0.08
CA ASP A 21 7.58 -1.94 -0.23
C ASP A 21 7.89 -3.16 -1.10
N THR A 22 7.16 -4.23 -0.88
CA THR A 22 7.25 -5.41 -1.73
C THR A 22 6.41 -5.19 -2.99
N ASN A 23 7.03 -5.32 -4.16
CA ASN A 23 6.32 -5.35 -5.43
C ASN A 23 5.51 -6.63 -5.56
N LEU A 24 4.19 -6.51 -5.77
CA LEU A 24 3.32 -7.65 -5.97
C LEU A 24 3.26 -8.02 -7.46
N LYS A 25 3.19 -9.33 -7.74
CA LYS A 25 2.96 -9.82 -9.10
C LYS A 25 1.45 -9.90 -9.33
N LEU A 26 0.98 -9.25 -10.38
CA LEU A 26 -0.39 -9.40 -10.85
C LEU A 26 -0.45 -10.54 -11.87
N ASN A 27 -1.32 -11.52 -11.64
CA ASN A 27 -1.55 -12.65 -12.55
C ASN A 27 -3.04 -12.99 -12.59
N ASP A 28 -3.71 -12.78 -13.72
CA ASP A 28 -5.16 -13.00 -13.89
C ASP A 28 -6.00 -12.38 -12.75
N GLY A 29 -5.65 -11.16 -12.36
CA GLY A 29 -6.30 -10.43 -11.26
C GLY A 29 -5.87 -10.87 -9.86
N TYR A 30 -5.07 -11.93 -9.69
CA TYR A 30 -4.52 -12.32 -8.39
C TYR A 30 -3.27 -11.51 -8.07
N LEU A 31 -3.15 -11.12 -6.79
CA LEU A 31 -2.02 -10.40 -6.23
C LEU A 31 -1.12 -11.39 -5.49
N ILE A 32 0.03 -11.71 -6.09
CA ILE A 32 0.96 -12.74 -5.60
C ILE A 32 2.17 -12.07 -4.93
N GLY A 33 2.56 -12.61 -3.76
CA GLY A 33 3.70 -12.11 -2.98
C GLY A 33 3.33 -11.56 -1.60
N LEU A 34 2.03 -11.55 -1.27
CA LEU A 34 1.56 -11.22 0.07
C LEU A 34 1.79 -12.37 1.06
N PRO A 35 1.92 -12.08 2.36
CA PRO A 35 1.86 -13.08 3.42
C PRO A 35 0.60 -13.95 3.39
N GLU A 36 0.67 -15.13 4.01
CA GLU A 36 -0.41 -16.11 4.01
C GLU A 36 -1.71 -15.56 4.62
N ASN A 37 -1.62 -14.75 5.67
CA ASN A 37 -2.79 -14.14 6.33
C ASN A 37 -3.53 -13.10 5.47
N TYR A 38 -2.87 -12.54 4.46
CA TYR A 38 -3.46 -11.64 3.47
C TYR A 38 -3.80 -12.33 2.14
N SER A 39 -3.54 -13.64 2.05
CA SER A 39 -3.87 -14.45 0.88
C SER A 39 -5.20 -15.20 1.09
N PRO A 40 -5.97 -15.48 0.02
CA PRO A 40 -5.78 -14.99 -1.34
C PRO A 40 -6.13 -13.50 -1.45
N ALA A 41 -5.44 -12.80 -2.35
CA ALA A 41 -5.74 -11.42 -2.70
C ALA A 41 -5.96 -11.27 -4.21
N LYS A 42 -6.91 -10.42 -4.59
CA LYS A 42 -7.28 -10.15 -5.98
C LYS A 42 -7.65 -8.70 -6.20
N PHE A 43 -7.37 -8.19 -7.39
CA PHE A 43 -7.86 -6.91 -7.87
C PHE A 43 -8.51 -7.08 -9.25
N ASP A 44 -9.78 -6.70 -9.34
CA ASP A 44 -10.54 -6.66 -10.59
C ASP A 44 -10.63 -5.21 -11.09
N PHE A 45 -9.96 -4.93 -12.21
CA PHE A 45 -9.90 -3.62 -12.84
C PHE A 45 -11.22 -3.17 -13.48
N ASN A 46 -12.03 -4.13 -13.93
CA ASN A 46 -13.30 -3.82 -14.56
C ASN A 46 -14.29 -3.30 -13.51
N THR A 47 -14.28 -3.89 -12.32
CA THR A 47 -15.18 -3.53 -11.22
C THR A 47 -14.52 -2.67 -10.14
N LEU A 48 -13.23 -2.36 -10.27
CA LEU A 48 -12.39 -1.73 -9.24
C LEU A 48 -12.56 -2.36 -7.85
N THR A 49 -12.59 -3.70 -7.81
CA THR A 49 -12.81 -4.44 -6.56
C THR A 49 -11.52 -5.08 -6.08
N LEU A 50 -11.09 -4.68 -4.89
CA LEU A 50 -10.00 -5.32 -4.15
C LEU A 50 -10.60 -6.35 -3.20
N SER A 51 -10.05 -7.57 -3.23
CA SER A 51 -10.32 -8.61 -2.25
C SER A 51 -9.02 -9.03 -1.57
N ILE A 52 -9.05 -9.15 -0.25
CA ILE A 52 -7.92 -9.62 0.57
C ILE A 52 -8.49 -10.53 1.65
N SER A 53 -8.03 -11.78 1.71
CA SER A 53 -8.43 -12.75 2.74
C SER A 53 -9.95 -12.83 2.92
N GLY A 54 -10.67 -12.90 1.79
CA GLY A 54 -12.13 -12.96 1.74
C GLY A 54 -12.85 -11.61 1.88
N LYS A 55 -12.26 -10.60 2.53
CA LYS A 55 -12.85 -9.25 2.61
C LYS A 55 -12.85 -8.58 1.25
N THR A 56 -13.80 -7.67 1.01
CA THR A 56 -13.89 -6.94 -0.26
C THR A 56 -14.17 -5.46 -0.08
N VAL A 57 -13.58 -4.66 -0.95
CA VAL A 57 -13.91 -3.24 -1.11
C VAL A 57 -13.98 -2.91 -2.59
N THR A 58 -15.07 -2.24 -2.97
CA THR A 58 -15.21 -1.67 -4.31
C THR A 58 -14.83 -0.20 -4.22
N PHE A 59 -13.86 0.20 -5.02
CA PHE A 59 -13.42 1.59 -5.06
C PHE A 59 -14.50 2.45 -5.75
N PRO A 60 -14.72 3.69 -5.28
CA PRO A 60 -15.66 4.59 -5.91
C PRO A 60 -15.16 5.02 -7.29
N GLU A 61 -16.08 5.33 -8.20
CA GLU A 61 -15.77 5.69 -9.60
C GLU A 61 -14.79 6.86 -9.74
N CYS A 62 -14.79 7.82 -8.80
CA CYS A 62 -13.81 8.92 -8.77
C CYS A 62 -12.36 8.45 -8.71
N VAL A 63 -12.10 7.20 -8.27
CA VAL A 63 -10.79 6.59 -8.34
C VAL A 63 -10.39 6.32 -9.78
N ARG A 64 -11.31 5.98 -10.71
CA ARG A 64 -10.98 5.78 -12.14
C ARG A 64 -10.28 6.98 -12.76
N ASP A 65 -10.73 8.18 -12.43
CA ASP A 65 -10.19 9.43 -13.00
C ASP A 65 -8.76 9.69 -12.53
N MET A 66 -8.41 9.23 -11.32
CA MET A 66 -7.03 9.21 -10.80
C MET A 66 -6.22 8.08 -11.41
N PHE A 67 -6.93 7.03 -11.82
CA PHE A 67 -6.44 5.79 -12.35
C PHE A 67 -6.43 5.77 -13.88
N ALA A 68 -5.96 6.83 -14.52
CA ALA A 68 -5.62 6.87 -15.96
C ALA A 68 -4.43 5.94 -16.30
N PHE A 69 -4.53 4.69 -15.86
CA PHE A 69 -3.63 3.58 -16.04
C PHE A 69 -3.83 3.03 -17.42
N GLU A 70 -2.82 3.17 -18.28
CA GLU A 70 -2.55 2.03 -19.13
C GLU A 70 -2.20 0.87 -18.20
N VAL A 71 -2.88 -0.28 -18.36
CA VAL A 71 -2.75 -1.45 -17.48
C VAL A 71 -1.28 -1.86 -17.32
N ASP A 72 -0.47 -1.60 -18.36
CA ASP A 72 0.96 -1.90 -18.41
C ASP A 72 1.82 -1.06 -17.44
N ASP A 73 1.32 0.11 -17.03
CA ASP A 73 2.02 1.06 -16.13
C ASP A 73 1.55 0.98 -14.68
N LEU A 74 0.61 0.08 -14.38
CA LEU A 74 0.17 -0.15 -13.01
C LEU A 74 1.29 -0.79 -12.18
N GLN A 75 1.45 -0.30 -10.96
CA GLN A 75 2.25 -0.88 -9.92
C GLN A 75 1.37 -1.14 -8.70
N VAL A 76 1.49 -2.36 -8.17
CA VAL A 76 0.90 -2.74 -6.89
C VAL A 76 2.04 -3.09 -5.95
N THR A 77 2.16 -2.35 -4.86
CA THR A 77 3.13 -2.65 -3.80
C THR A 77 2.43 -2.89 -2.49
N ALA A 78 3.09 -3.52 -1.52
CA ALA A 78 2.55 -3.66 -0.18
C ALA A 78 3.66 -3.64 0.87
N SER A 79 3.30 -3.20 2.07
CA SER A 79 4.16 -3.22 3.24
C SER A 79 3.37 -3.74 4.44
N TRP A 80 4.03 -4.56 5.27
CA TRP A 80 3.41 -5.25 6.41
C TRP A 80 4.39 -5.46 7.58
N TYR A 81 5.50 -4.73 7.60
CA TYR A 81 6.57 -4.84 8.61
C TYR A 81 6.58 -3.65 9.59
N HIS A 82 5.43 -3.04 9.85
CA HIS A 82 5.32 -1.87 10.73
C HIS A 82 5.06 -2.33 12.17
N ASP A 83 5.86 -1.84 13.11
CA ASP A 83 5.66 -2.08 14.54
C ASP A 83 4.42 -1.31 15.01
N ILE A 84 3.37 -2.06 15.31
CA ILE A 84 2.04 -1.59 15.74
C ILE A 84 2.08 -0.79 17.06
N GLU A 85 3.23 -0.73 17.73
CA GLU A 85 3.43 -0.01 18.99
C GLU A 85 3.84 1.46 18.81
N GLU A 86 4.17 1.88 17.59
CA GLU A 86 4.38 3.30 17.30
C GLU A 86 3.04 3.94 16.90
N GLU A 87 2.62 4.95 17.67
CA GLU A 87 1.33 5.68 17.54
C GLU A 87 1.13 6.30 16.15
N ASP A 88 2.23 6.52 15.41
CA ASP A 88 2.27 7.09 14.06
C ASP A 88 2.61 6.07 12.95
N SER A 89 2.65 4.76 13.26
CA SER A 89 2.97 3.75 12.25
C SER A 89 1.82 3.55 11.27
N LEU A 90 2.15 3.43 9.98
CA LEU A 90 1.19 3.02 8.98
C LEU A 90 0.74 1.58 9.25
N PRO A 91 -0.57 1.28 9.11
CA PRO A 91 -1.02 -0.11 9.19
C PRO A 91 -0.40 -0.94 8.06
N PRO A 92 -0.48 -2.27 8.09
CA PRO A 92 -0.23 -3.08 6.91
C PRO A 92 -1.08 -2.55 5.74
N TYR A 93 -0.42 -2.20 4.63
CA TYR A 93 -1.08 -1.55 3.51
C TYR A 93 -0.70 -2.18 2.18
N ILE A 94 -1.61 -2.01 1.22
CA ILE A 94 -1.37 -2.21 -0.19
C ILE A 94 -1.50 -0.85 -0.89
N THR A 95 -0.60 -0.58 -1.82
CA THR A 95 -0.67 0.58 -2.70
C THR A 95 -1.08 0.13 -4.08
N ILE A 96 -1.90 0.95 -4.73
CA ILE A 96 -2.20 0.79 -6.15
C ILE A 96 -1.96 2.15 -6.80
N GLY A 97 -1.11 2.20 -7.81
CA GLY A 97 -0.76 3.45 -8.48
C GLY A 97 0.14 3.22 -9.70
N SER A 98 0.73 4.28 -10.26
CA SER A 98 1.54 4.17 -11.49
C SER A 98 3.01 4.06 -11.19
N LYS A 99 3.70 3.23 -11.97
CA LYS A 99 5.15 3.13 -11.94
C LYS A 99 5.77 4.52 -12.01
N GLY A 100 6.58 4.87 -11.00
CA GLY A 100 7.28 6.15 -10.94
C GLY A 100 6.44 7.37 -10.52
N MET A 101 5.13 7.23 -10.28
CA MET A 101 4.26 8.33 -9.83
C MET A 101 3.81 8.16 -8.37
N HIS A 102 4.77 8.35 -7.44
CA HIS A 102 4.53 8.13 -6.00
C HIS A 102 3.43 9.00 -5.38
N ARG A 103 3.11 10.15 -5.97
CA ARG A 103 2.07 11.07 -5.45
C ARG A 103 0.64 10.56 -5.65
N ASN A 104 0.44 9.56 -6.51
CA ASN A 104 -0.88 9.06 -6.87
C ASN A 104 -1.14 7.63 -6.36
N TYR A 105 -0.38 7.18 -5.36
CA TYR A 105 -0.65 5.89 -4.73
C TYR A 105 -1.87 5.99 -3.82
N LEU A 106 -2.88 5.19 -4.15
CA LEU A 106 -3.97 4.90 -3.23
C LEU A 106 -3.47 3.85 -2.23
N LEU A 107 -3.34 4.23 -0.96
CA LEU A 107 -3.07 3.29 0.14
C LEU A 107 -4.37 2.73 0.68
N ILE A 108 -4.43 1.40 0.80
CA ILE A 108 -5.53 0.67 1.42
C ILE A 108 -4.96 -0.13 2.58
N ASN A 109 -5.51 0.04 3.78
CA ASN A 109 -5.21 -0.78 4.95
C ASN A 109 -5.68 -2.23 4.66
N MET A 110 -4.78 -3.21 4.72
CA MET A 110 -5.07 -4.60 4.36
C MET A 110 -5.95 -5.32 5.39
N ASP A 111 -5.97 -4.88 6.65
CA ASP A 111 -6.81 -5.45 7.70
C ASP A 111 -8.27 -5.01 7.60
N THR A 112 -8.49 -3.75 7.22
CA THR A 112 -9.81 -3.11 7.25
C THR A 112 -10.38 -2.79 5.88
N LEU A 113 -9.56 -2.85 4.84
CA LEU A 113 -9.84 -2.39 3.47
C LEU A 113 -10.27 -0.92 3.37
N LYS A 114 -9.99 -0.13 4.42
CA LYS A 114 -10.23 1.31 4.41
C LYS A 114 -9.06 2.03 3.74
N PRO A 115 -9.33 3.10 2.97
CA PRO A 115 -8.28 3.96 2.47
C PRO A 115 -7.53 4.63 3.63
N VAL A 116 -6.22 4.80 3.47
CA VAL A 116 -5.36 5.57 4.36
C VAL A 116 -5.02 6.88 3.64
N ALA A 117 -5.49 8.00 4.17
CA ALA A 117 -5.17 9.32 3.63
C ALA A 117 -3.73 9.69 3.98
N LEU A 118 -2.98 10.19 3.00
CA LEU A 118 -1.63 10.71 3.19
C LEU A 118 -1.61 12.20 2.84
N GLU A 119 -1.14 13.04 3.76
CA GLU A 119 -1.07 14.49 3.55
C GLU A 119 -0.22 14.86 2.33
N TRP A 120 0.83 14.08 2.05
CA TRP A 120 1.75 14.26 0.93
C TRP A 120 1.42 13.40 -0.30
N GLY A 121 0.31 12.67 -0.26
CA GLY A 121 -0.15 11.78 -1.33
C GLY A 121 -1.65 11.89 -1.54
N TYR A 122 -2.28 10.77 -1.86
CA TYR A 122 -3.73 10.73 -2.06
C TYR A 122 -4.47 10.98 -0.74
N GLY A 123 -5.38 11.95 -0.74
CA GLY A 123 -6.04 12.47 0.46
C GLY A 123 -5.47 13.79 0.98
N GLY A 124 -4.49 14.38 0.27
CA GLY A 124 -3.91 15.68 0.62
C GLY A 124 -4.78 16.90 0.24
N ASN A 125 -5.87 16.71 -0.51
CA ASN A 125 -6.80 17.79 -0.88
C ASN A 125 -8.27 17.38 -0.67
N GLU A 126 -9.18 18.37 -0.64
CA GLU A 126 -10.60 18.11 -0.32
C GLU A 126 -11.29 17.20 -1.36
N SER A 127 -10.92 17.28 -2.64
CA SER A 127 -11.50 16.42 -3.68
C SER A 127 -11.13 14.95 -3.46
N ASP A 128 -9.87 14.68 -3.10
CA ASP A 128 -9.42 13.34 -2.75
C ASP A 128 -10.15 12.84 -1.51
N MET A 129 -10.30 13.69 -0.50
CA MET A 129 -11.01 13.37 0.74
C MET A 129 -12.50 13.10 0.49
N GLU A 130 -13.15 13.83 -0.41
CA GLU A 130 -14.52 13.54 -0.83
C GLU A 130 -14.62 12.16 -1.51
N CYS A 131 -13.64 11.80 -2.33
CA CYS A 131 -13.60 10.49 -2.98
C CYS A 131 -13.35 9.36 -1.97
N ILE A 132 -12.41 9.54 -1.04
CA ILE A 132 -12.12 8.61 0.08
C ILE A 132 -13.38 8.29 0.89
N ARG A 133 -14.23 9.28 1.16
CA ARG A 133 -15.47 9.10 1.92
C ARG A 133 -16.51 8.21 1.21
N LYS A 134 -16.36 7.96 -0.10
CA LYS A 134 -17.28 7.14 -0.90
C LYS A 134 -16.90 5.66 -0.93
N PHE A 135 -15.81 5.26 -0.28
CA PHE A 135 -15.40 3.84 -0.21
C PHE A 135 -16.44 3.00 0.52
N ASN A 136 -16.83 1.89 -0.10
CA ASN A 136 -17.85 0.97 0.43
C ASN A 136 -17.22 -0.39 0.76
N VAL A 137 -16.80 -0.56 2.02
CA VAL A 137 -16.22 -1.81 2.51
C VAL A 137 -17.33 -2.80 2.85
N LYS A 138 -17.23 -4.03 2.32
CA LYS A 138 -18.14 -5.13 2.64
C LYS A 138 -17.39 -6.26 3.34
N ASN A 139 -17.92 -6.66 4.50
CA ASN A 139 -17.50 -7.88 5.17
C ASN A 139 -18.40 -9.01 4.65
N THR A 140 -17.81 -10.00 3.97
CA THR A 140 -18.50 -11.23 3.55
C THR A 140 -18.42 -12.30 4.61
#